data_AF-A0A3B9A1L5-F1
#
_entry.id   AF-A0A3B9A1L5-F1
#
_cell.length_a   1.000
_cell.length_b   1.000
_cell.length_c   1.000
_cell.angle_alpha   90.00
_cell.angle_beta   90.00
_cell.angle_gamma   90.00
#
_symmetry.space_group_name_H-M   'P 1'
#
loop_
_entity.id
_entity.type
_entity.pdbx_description
1 polymer ?
#
loop_
_entity_poly.entity_id
_entity_poly.type
_entity_poly.pdbx_seq_one_letter_code
_entity_poly.pdbx_strand_id
1 'polypeptide(L)'
;MDFSQSRTQMWVRLYFWLMAGLGVGVLVWTAAIPADEKGAVLFGFSSARLILLAGILLLLIACLWAGWQSAGSSRFAKNLPRWLGNHKFRQVMLTLAGLLTLMGWLAAFMPAYWFRIYQFYFVRLQPFLVWLGLAGLVALIMLCLPAFKQRWLDWKTDLKNHTVLLRAAGITLGIFALIWLIAAVTGLGIIAEPYFWDEASVPLLAVQIVLCVLATVLLERWVFSSRKLEGRPYLSILIFFALWLFAFLLWYVTPLKHSYFAPGPRPPNYLFYPYS
;
A
#
# COMPACT_ATOMS: atom_id res chain seq x y z
N MET A 1 9.86 -38.33 6.49
CA MET A 1 9.77 -37.19 5.57
C MET A 1 8.97 -36.09 6.24
N ASP A 2 9.61 -34.97 6.59
CA ASP A 2 9.00 -33.90 7.37
C ASP A 2 7.86 -33.20 6.62
N PHE A 3 6.65 -33.24 7.18
CA PHE A 3 5.47 -32.53 6.65
C PHE A 3 5.69 -31.01 6.47
N SER A 4 6.64 -30.42 7.21
CA SER A 4 7.00 -29.00 7.10
C SER A 4 7.73 -28.66 5.79
N GLN A 5 8.53 -29.58 5.24
CA GLN A 5 9.31 -29.33 4.03
C GLN A 5 8.42 -29.37 2.78
N SER A 6 7.44 -30.29 2.72
CA SER A 6 6.52 -30.38 1.57
C SER A 6 5.63 -29.15 1.42
N ARG A 7 5.16 -28.57 2.54
CA ARG A 7 4.33 -27.35 2.54
C ARG A 7 5.11 -26.15 2.03
N THR A 8 6.34 -25.93 2.51
CA THR A 8 7.16 -24.80 2.06
C THR A 8 7.46 -24.88 0.57
N GLN A 9 7.69 -26.08 0.02
CA GLN A 9 7.86 -26.28 -1.42
C GLN A 9 6.61 -25.92 -2.22
N MET A 10 5.43 -26.30 -1.74
CA MET A 10 4.15 -25.94 -2.36
C MET A 10 3.93 -24.42 -2.38
N TRP A 11 4.22 -23.73 -1.27
CA TRP A 11 4.10 -22.26 -1.20
C TRP A 11 5.07 -21.55 -2.15
N VAL A 12 6.33 -21.98 -2.23
CA VAL A 12 7.31 -21.40 -3.15
C VAL A 12 6.90 -21.60 -4.61
N ARG A 13 6.36 -22.77 -4.95
CA ARG A 13 5.79 -23.01 -6.29
C ARG A 13 4.65 -22.04 -6.57
N LEU A 14 3.70 -21.95 -5.64
CA LEU A 14 2.55 -21.06 -5.77
C LEU A 14 2.98 -19.61 -5.98
N TYR A 15 4.01 -19.15 -5.26
CA TYR A 15 4.60 -17.82 -5.44
C TYR A 15 5.02 -17.58 -6.88
N PHE A 16 5.91 -18.42 -7.41
CA PHE A 16 6.49 -18.21 -8.73
C PHE A 16 5.46 -18.34 -9.86
N TRP A 17 4.52 -19.29 -9.74
CA TRP A 17 3.43 -19.43 -10.71
C TRP A 17 2.48 -18.23 -10.68
N LEU A 18 2.13 -17.74 -9.49
CA LEU A 18 1.30 -16.55 -9.35
C LEU A 18 2.01 -15.31 -9.90
N MET A 19 3.31 -15.15 -9.64
CA MET A 19 4.10 -14.05 -10.19
C MET A 19 4.22 -14.12 -11.72
N ALA A 20 4.40 -15.32 -12.28
CA ALA A 20 4.42 -15.49 -13.73
C ALA A 20 3.06 -15.12 -14.35
N GLY A 21 1.94 -15.56 -13.75
CA GLY A 21 0.60 -15.21 -14.19
C GLY A 21 0.33 -13.69 -14.15
N LEU A 22 0.69 -13.03 -13.05
CA LEU A 22 0.60 -11.57 -12.95
C LEU A 22 1.53 -10.86 -13.95
N GLY A 23 2.72 -11.43 -14.22
CA GLY A 23 3.68 -10.92 -15.18
C GLY A 23 3.12 -10.88 -16.60
N VAL A 24 2.33 -11.88 -17.01
CA VAL A 24 1.63 -11.85 -18.31
C VAL A 24 0.66 -10.67 -18.37
N GLY A 25 -0.13 -10.45 -17.32
CA GLY A 25 -1.05 -9.31 -17.25
C GLY A 25 -0.33 -7.96 -17.36
N VAL A 26 0.85 -7.85 -16.76
CA VAL A 26 1.69 -6.63 -16.78
C VAL A 26 2.33 -6.39 -18.15
N LEU A 27 2.72 -7.47 -18.86
CA LEU A 27 3.16 -7.37 -20.26
C LEU A 27 2.05 -6.82 -21.14
N VAL A 28 0.83 -7.39 -21.03
CA VAL A 28 -0.33 -6.95 -21.80
C VAL A 28 -0.68 -5.50 -21.47
N TRP A 29 -0.69 -5.14 -20.19
CA TRP A 29 -0.96 -3.77 -19.76
C TRP A 29 0.07 -2.78 -20.32
N THR A 30 1.36 -3.08 -20.20
CA THR A 30 2.43 -2.24 -20.78
C THR A 30 2.30 -2.10 -22.29
N ALA A 31 1.95 -3.18 -23.00
CA ALA A 31 1.77 -3.17 -24.45
C ALA A 31 0.56 -2.34 -24.89
N ALA A 32 -0.52 -2.32 -24.09
CA ALA A 32 -1.75 -1.59 -24.37
C ALA A 32 -1.66 -0.07 -24.19
N ILE A 33 -0.58 0.46 -23.58
CA ILE A 33 -0.39 1.90 -23.43
C ILE A 33 -0.19 2.52 -24.84
N PRO A 34 -0.92 3.59 -25.21
CA PRO A 34 -0.79 4.21 -26.53
C PRO A 34 0.65 4.60 -26.88
N ALA A 35 1.06 4.40 -28.13
CA ALA A 35 2.40 4.73 -28.60
C ALA A 35 2.56 6.24 -28.87
N ASP A 36 3.76 6.79 -28.60
CA ASP A 36 4.10 8.14 -29.06
C ASP A 36 4.50 8.07 -30.54
N GLU A 37 3.80 8.81 -31.39
CA GLU A 37 4.02 8.84 -32.85
C GLU A 37 5.43 9.31 -33.25
N LYS A 38 6.12 10.08 -32.41
CA LYS A 38 7.41 10.72 -32.74
C LYS A 38 8.66 9.88 -32.43
N GLY A 39 8.53 8.61 -32.05
CA GLY A 39 9.69 7.79 -31.67
C GLY A 39 9.50 6.28 -31.80
N ALA A 40 8.57 5.84 -32.66
CA ALA A 40 8.32 4.42 -32.91
C ALA A 40 9.47 3.80 -33.71
N VAL A 41 10.03 2.70 -33.21
CA VAL A 41 11.15 1.97 -33.86
C VAL A 41 10.67 0.63 -34.42
N LEU A 42 9.98 -0.18 -33.61
CA LEU A 42 9.54 -1.53 -33.99
C LEU A 42 8.10 -1.77 -33.51
N PHE A 43 7.21 -2.23 -34.41
CA PHE A 43 5.78 -2.47 -34.14
C PHE A 43 5.01 -1.25 -33.56
N GLY A 44 5.48 -0.04 -33.83
CA GLY A 44 4.89 1.17 -33.23
C GLY A 44 5.38 1.49 -31.82
N PHE A 45 6.27 0.69 -31.23
CA PHE A 45 6.80 0.92 -29.88
C PHE A 45 8.09 1.77 -29.87
N SER A 46 8.23 2.59 -28.83
CA SER A 46 9.47 3.33 -28.56
C SER A 46 10.56 2.42 -27.97
N SER A 47 11.83 2.80 -28.14
CA SER A 47 12.99 2.06 -27.61
C SER A 47 12.89 1.80 -26.10
N ALA A 48 12.46 2.79 -25.33
CA ALA A 48 12.24 2.66 -23.89
C ALA A 48 11.19 1.60 -23.53
N ARG A 49 10.12 1.48 -24.34
CA ARG A 49 9.09 0.46 -24.11
C ARG A 49 9.57 -0.94 -24.47
N LEU A 50 10.35 -1.08 -25.54
CA LEU A 50 10.94 -2.36 -25.91
C LEU A 50 11.89 -2.87 -24.83
N ILE A 51 12.72 -1.99 -24.27
CA ILE A 51 13.60 -2.34 -23.13
C ILE A 51 12.77 -2.78 -21.93
N LEU A 52 11.69 -2.07 -21.61
CA LEU A 52 10.83 -2.38 -20.48
C LEU A 52 10.08 -3.71 -20.69
N LEU A 53 9.52 -3.96 -21.87
CA LEU A 53 8.88 -5.23 -22.24
C LEU A 53 9.89 -6.39 -22.20
N ALA A 54 11.09 -6.20 -22.74
CA ALA A 54 12.15 -7.20 -22.67
C ALA A 54 12.55 -7.50 -21.22
N GLY A 55 12.68 -6.47 -20.38
CA GLY A 55 12.96 -6.62 -18.95
C GLY A 55 11.88 -7.42 -18.21
N ILE A 56 10.60 -7.11 -18.46
CA ILE A 56 9.48 -7.87 -17.88
C ILE A 56 9.49 -9.31 -18.39
N LEU A 57 9.72 -9.52 -19.68
CA LEU A 57 9.76 -10.86 -20.27
C LEU A 57 10.89 -11.71 -19.66
N LEU A 58 12.08 -11.14 -19.49
CA LEU A 58 13.20 -11.83 -18.83
C LEU A 58 12.87 -12.22 -17.40
N LEU A 59 12.24 -11.32 -16.63
CA LEU A 59 11.82 -11.62 -15.26
C LEU A 59 10.70 -12.66 -15.21
N LEU A 60 9.80 -12.66 -16.18
CA LEU A 60 8.75 -13.67 -16.32
C LEU A 60 9.36 -15.05 -16.61
N ILE A 61 10.30 -15.14 -17.54
CA ILE A 61 11.04 -16.36 -17.84
C ILE A 61 11.78 -16.84 -16.59
N ALA A 62 12.45 -15.94 -15.85
CA ALA A 62 13.11 -16.27 -14.60
C ALA A 62 12.13 -16.83 -13.55
N CYS A 63 10.92 -16.25 -13.43
CA CYS A 63 9.88 -16.75 -12.53
C CYS A 63 9.37 -18.13 -12.94
N LEU A 64 9.10 -18.35 -14.23
CA LEU A 64 8.69 -19.67 -14.74
C LEU A 64 9.77 -20.72 -14.52
N TRP A 65 11.02 -20.38 -14.79
CA TRP A 65 12.17 -21.26 -14.58
C TRP A 65 12.35 -21.60 -13.10
N ALA A 66 12.26 -20.62 -12.21
CA ALA A 66 12.30 -20.83 -10.76
C ALA A 66 11.12 -21.68 -10.26
N GLY A 67 9.92 -21.45 -10.81
CA GLY A 67 8.72 -22.26 -10.55
C GLY A 67 8.92 -23.72 -10.96
N TRP A 68 9.45 -23.98 -12.15
CA TRP A 68 9.78 -25.32 -12.62
C TRP A 68 10.89 -25.95 -11.77
N GLN A 69 11.97 -25.24 -11.48
CA GLN A 69 13.05 -25.78 -10.66
C GLN A 69 12.60 -26.10 -9.23
N SER A 70 11.62 -25.37 -8.70
CA SER A 70 10.97 -25.67 -7.43
C SER A 70 10.02 -26.88 -7.51
N ALA A 71 9.56 -27.25 -8.72
CA ALA A 71 8.76 -28.44 -9.02
C ALA A 71 9.58 -29.75 -8.96
N GLY A 72 10.84 -29.70 -9.40
CA GLY A 72 11.81 -30.76 -9.14
C GLY A 72 12.28 -30.74 -7.68
N SER A 73 12.80 -31.86 -7.14
CA SER A 73 13.34 -31.98 -5.78
C SER A 73 14.67 -31.22 -5.55
N SER A 74 14.80 -30.05 -6.18
CA SER A 74 16.03 -29.30 -6.33
C SER A 74 16.57 -28.79 -5.00
N ARG A 75 17.90 -28.60 -4.97
CA ARG A 75 18.66 -28.08 -3.82
C ARG A 75 18.12 -26.71 -3.35
N PHE A 76 17.54 -25.92 -4.26
CA PHE A 76 16.98 -24.60 -3.98
C PHE A 76 15.79 -24.67 -3.02
N ALA A 77 14.80 -25.52 -3.33
CA ALA A 77 13.62 -25.75 -2.50
C ALA A 77 13.98 -26.34 -1.11
N LYS A 78 15.07 -27.10 -1.02
CA LYS A 78 15.56 -27.70 0.24
C LYS A 78 16.40 -26.73 1.09
N ASN A 79 17.11 -25.80 0.47
CA ASN A 79 17.96 -24.82 1.16
C ASN A 79 17.18 -23.58 1.60
N LEU A 80 16.09 -23.23 0.90
CA LEU A 80 15.27 -22.05 1.23
C LEU A 80 14.76 -22.03 2.68
N PRO A 81 14.24 -23.15 3.26
CA PRO A 81 13.87 -23.18 4.68
C PRO A 81 15.06 -22.92 5.62
N ARG A 82 16.26 -23.38 5.26
CA ARG A 82 17.48 -23.15 6.05
C ARG A 82 17.89 -21.67 6.01
N TRP A 83 17.81 -21.04 4.85
CA TRP A 83 18.09 -19.61 4.71
C TRP A 83 17.06 -18.75 5.42
N LEU A 84 15.77 -19.09 5.31
CA LEU A 84 14.69 -18.40 6.02
C LEU A 84 14.72 -18.62 7.54
N GLY A 85 15.34 -19.71 8.00
CA GLY A 85 15.62 -19.95 9.41
C GLY A 85 16.70 -19.02 9.99
N ASN A 86 17.58 -18.46 9.14
CA ASN A 86 18.56 -17.47 9.58
C ASN A 86 17.88 -16.12 9.82
N HIS A 87 17.87 -15.67 11.07
CA HIS A 87 17.23 -14.41 11.48
C HIS A 87 17.69 -13.20 10.67
N LYS A 88 19.00 -13.07 10.36
CA LYS A 88 19.51 -11.93 9.58
C LYS A 88 18.99 -11.94 8.15
N PHE A 89 19.04 -13.10 7.49
CA PHE A 89 18.56 -13.25 6.11
C PHE A 89 17.05 -13.02 6.02
N ARG A 90 16.28 -13.56 6.98
CA ARG A 90 14.84 -13.34 7.07
C ARG A 90 14.50 -11.87 7.25
N GLN A 91 15.23 -11.13 8.09
CA GLN A 91 15.01 -9.69 8.27
C GLN A 91 15.29 -8.91 6.97
N VAL A 92 16.37 -9.22 6.26
CA VAL A 92 16.69 -8.58 4.97
C VAL A 92 15.61 -8.87 3.92
N MET A 93 15.10 -10.10 3.86
CA MET A 93 14.00 -10.44 2.95
C MET A 93 12.70 -9.73 3.31
N LEU A 94 12.38 -9.62 4.60
CA LEU A 94 11.22 -8.86 5.07
C LEU A 94 11.32 -7.37 4.76
N THR A 95 12.49 -6.75 4.96
CA THR A 95 12.68 -5.33 4.64
C THR A 95 12.60 -5.10 3.14
N LEU A 96 13.24 -5.95 2.33
CA LEU A 96 13.18 -5.84 0.87
C LEU A 96 11.74 -6.02 0.35
N ALA A 97 11.02 -7.05 0.83
CA ALA A 97 9.64 -7.29 0.46
C ALA A 97 8.71 -6.13 0.90
N GLY A 98 8.96 -5.56 2.08
CA GLY A 98 8.30 -4.36 2.57
C GLY A 98 8.52 -3.14 1.67
N LEU A 99 9.76 -2.87 1.30
CA LEU A 99 10.11 -1.75 0.41
C LEU A 99 9.49 -1.91 -0.98
N LEU A 100 9.53 -3.12 -1.55
CA LEU A 100 8.88 -3.39 -2.84
C LEU A 100 7.37 -3.21 -2.76
N THR A 101 6.72 -3.73 -1.71
CA THR A 101 5.27 -3.56 -1.49
C THR A 101 4.90 -2.08 -1.39
N LEU A 102 5.66 -1.31 -0.61
CA LEU A 102 5.45 0.13 -0.46
C LEU A 102 5.61 0.84 -1.81
N MET A 103 6.67 0.51 -2.56
CA MET A 103 6.92 1.09 -3.87
C MET A 103 5.79 0.80 -4.85
N GLY A 104 5.30 -0.45 -4.93
CA GLY A 104 4.19 -0.77 -5.83
C GLY A 104 2.85 -0.21 -5.37
N TRP A 105 2.61 -0.08 -4.06
CA TRP A 105 1.44 0.63 -3.55
C TRP A 105 1.46 2.11 -3.96
N LEU A 106 2.60 2.79 -3.77
CA LEU A 106 2.77 4.17 -4.22
C LEU A 106 2.59 4.26 -5.74
N ALA A 107 3.16 3.34 -6.51
CA ALA A 107 2.97 3.31 -7.96
C ALA A 107 1.50 3.11 -8.36
N ALA A 108 0.75 2.25 -7.66
CA ALA A 108 -0.65 1.98 -7.97
C ALA A 108 -1.56 3.19 -7.74
N PHE A 109 -1.34 3.93 -6.66
CA PHE A 109 -2.29 4.95 -6.21
C PHE A 109 -1.79 6.39 -6.29
N MET A 110 -0.52 6.63 -6.63
CA MET A 110 -0.01 7.98 -6.77
C MET A 110 -0.41 8.58 -8.12
N PRO A 111 -1.01 9.79 -8.14
CA PRO A 111 -1.43 10.41 -9.39
C PRO A 111 -0.22 10.78 -10.27
N ALA A 112 -0.27 10.40 -11.56
CA ALA A 112 0.83 10.62 -12.50
C ALA A 112 1.20 12.10 -12.69
N TYR A 113 0.23 13.02 -12.58
CA TYR A 113 0.45 14.45 -12.78
C TYR A 113 1.40 15.08 -11.75
N TRP A 114 1.63 14.43 -10.59
CA TRP A 114 2.58 14.89 -9.57
C TRP A 114 4.01 14.94 -10.12
N PHE A 115 4.31 14.11 -11.13
CA PHE A 115 5.61 14.05 -11.78
C PHE A 115 5.81 15.09 -12.88
N ARG A 116 4.80 15.93 -13.19
CA ARG A 116 4.85 16.98 -14.21
C ARG A 116 5.38 16.45 -15.55
N ILE A 117 6.58 16.88 -15.95
CA ILE A 117 7.25 16.49 -17.20
C ILE A 117 7.52 14.96 -17.24
N TYR A 118 7.72 14.33 -16.08
CA TYR A 118 8.02 12.90 -15.99
C TYR A 118 6.78 12.00 -15.94
N GLN A 119 5.57 12.55 -16.04
CA GLN A 119 4.32 11.77 -15.97
C GLN A 119 4.30 10.62 -17.00
N PHE A 120 4.80 10.86 -18.21
CA PHE A 120 4.80 9.87 -19.30
C PHE A 120 5.72 8.68 -19.00
N TYR A 121 6.84 8.92 -18.31
CA TYR A 121 7.73 7.85 -17.86
C TYR A 121 7.10 7.07 -16.72
N PHE A 122 6.46 7.76 -15.76
CA PHE A 122 5.79 7.13 -14.64
C PHE A 122 4.66 6.20 -15.11
N VAL A 123 3.76 6.66 -15.97
CA VAL A 123 2.65 5.84 -16.50
C VAL A 123 3.15 4.58 -17.20
N ARG A 124 4.29 4.65 -17.90
CA ARG A 124 4.91 3.48 -18.57
C ARG A 124 5.56 2.52 -17.60
N LEU A 125 6.16 3.03 -16.53
CA LEU A 125 6.84 2.23 -15.50
C LEU A 125 5.85 1.66 -14.46
N GLN A 126 4.68 2.27 -14.35
CA GLN A 126 3.66 1.96 -13.34
C GLN A 126 3.26 0.46 -13.34
N PRO A 127 2.93 -0.19 -14.47
CA PRO A 127 2.57 -1.61 -14.47
C PRO A 127 3.68 -2.49 -13.88
N PHE A 128 4.94 -2.18 -14.20
CA PHE A 128 6.10 -2.89 -13.69
C PHE A 128 6.30 -2.69 -12.19
N LEU A 129 6.18 -1.45 -11.69
CA LEU A 129 6.31 -1.17 -10.25
C LEU A 129 5.19 -1.81 -9.44
N VAL A 130 3.96 -1.81 -9.96
CA VAL A 130 2.82 -2.50 -9.34
C VAL A 130 3.09 -4.01 -9.27
N TRP A 131 3.62 -4.60 -10.34
CA TRP A 131 4.00 -6.02 -10.35
C TRP A 131 5.05 -6.36 -9.28
N LEU A 132 6.10 -5.55 -9.18
CA LEU A 132 7.12 -5.70 -8.14
C LEU A 132 6.55 -5.55 -6.73
N GLY A 133 5.60 -4.64 -6.53
CA GLY A 133 4.93 -4.50 -5.24
C GLY A 133 4.02 -5.67 -4.90
N LEU A 134 3.31 -6.24 -5.87
CA LEU A 134 2.56 -7.48 -5.67
C LEU A 134 3.48 -8.64 -5.33
N ALA A 135 4.65 -8.74 -5.97
CA ALA A 135 5.68 -9.71 -5.61
C ALA A 135 6.16 -9.54 -4.17
N GLY A 136 6.46 -8.29 -3.77
CA GLY A 136 6.76 -7.95 -2.37
C GLY A 136 5.66 -8.36 -1.40
N LEU A 137 4.40 -8.09 -1.74
CA LEU A 137 3.25 -8.36 -0.87
C LEU A 137 3.06 -9.86 -0.65
N VAL A 138 3.09 -10.65 -1.72
CA VAL A 138 2.97 -12.11 -1.61
C VAL A 138 4.17 -12.69 -0.86
N ALA A 139 5.38 -12.16 -1.08
CA ALA A 139 6.56 -12.57 -0.32
C ALA A 139 6.40 -12.26 1.19
N LEU A 140 5.91 -11.08 1.56
CA LEU A 140 5.60 -10.73 2.95
C LEU A 140 4.61 -11.70 3.58
N ILE A 141 3.51 -12.00 2.87
CA ILE A 141 2.51 -12.95 3.34
C ILE A 141 3.18 -14.30 3.62
N MET A 142 4.00 -14.81 2.70
CA MET A 142 4.71 -16.07 2.88
C MET A 142 5.70 -16.08 4.06
N LEU A 143 6.43 -14.99 4.26
CA LEU A 143 7.40 -14.86 5.36
C LEU A 143 6.74 -14.70 6.74
N CYS A 144 5.52 -14.17 6.77
CA CYS A 144 4.74 -13.93 7.99
C CYS A 144 3.78 -15.08 8.34
N LEU A 145 3.32 -15.85 7.35
CA LEU A 145 2.39 -16.98 7.51
C LEU A 145 2.80 -18.00 8.60
N PRO A 146 4.07 -18.42 8.75
CA PRO A 146 4.48 -19.36 9.79
C PRO A 146 4.24 -18.82 11.21
N ALA A 147 4.39 -17.51 11.40
CA ALA A 147 4.11 -16.85 12.68
C ALA A 147 2.61 -16.55 12.86
N PHE A 148 1.83 -16.60 11.78
CA PHE A 148 0.40 -16.27 11.81
C PHE A 148 -0.41 -17.27 12.62
N LYS A 149 -0.13 -18.58 12.57
CA LYS A 149 -0.91 -19.57 13.32
C LYS A 149 -0.81 -19.36 14.83
N GLN A 150 0.40 -19.12 15.35
CA GLN A 150 0.62 -18.85 16.77
C GLN A 150 -0.01 -17.51 17.15
N ARG A 151 0.27 -16.44 16.39
CA ARG A 151 -0.32 -15.12 16.60
C ARG A 151 -1.85 -15.13 16.52
N TRP A 152 -2.45 -15.97 15.68
CA TRP A 152 -3.89 -16.11 15.55
C TRP A 152 -4.51 -16.78 16.78
N LEU A 153 -3.82 -17.76 17.36
CA LEU A 153 -4.22 -18.36 18.63
C LEU A 153 -4.08 -17.34 19.76
N ASP A 154 -2.97 -16.63 19.83
CA ASP A 154 -2.74 -15.56 20.81
C ASP A 154 -3.81 -14.46 20.66
N TRP A 155 -4.06 -14.00 19.44
CA TRP A 155 -5.09 -13.01 19.12
C TRP A 155 -6.49 -13.47 19.49
N LYS A 156 -6.85 -14.74 19.23
CA LYS A 156 -8.12 -15.31 19.69
C LYS A 156 -8.25 -15.31 21.21
N THR A 157 -7.15 -15.52 21.91
CA THR A 157 -7.10 -15.52 23.37
C THR A 157 -7.23 -14.09 23.90
N ASP A 158 -6.51 -13.15 23.29
CA ASP A 158 -6.60 -11.71 23.60
C ASP A 158 -7.98 -11.12 23.28
N LEU A 159 -8.63 -11.55 22.20
CA LEU A 159 -10.01 -11.15 21.89
C LEU A 159 -10.98 -11.55 23.01
N LYS A 160 -10.83 -12.76 23.56
CA LYS A 160 -11.65 -13.20 24.68
C LYS A 160 -11.40 -12.38 25.94
N ASN A 161 -10.18 -11.88 26.12
CA ASN A 161 -9.82 -11.05 27.26
C ASN A 161 -10.30 -9.60 27.11
N HIS A 162 -10.48 -9.10 25.88
CA HIS A 162 -10.89 -7.72 25.58
C HIS A 162 -12.32 -7.62 25.04
N THR A 163 -13.23 -8.47 25.50
CA THR A 163 -14.64 -8.52 25.05
C THR A 163 -15.36 -7.19 25.17
N VAL A 164 -15.07 -6.39 26.20
CA VAL A 164 -15.65 -5.05 26.38
C VAL A 164 -15.20 -4.09 25.27
N LEU A 165 -13.91 -4.09 24.95
CA LEU A 165 -13.35 -3.25 23.88
C LEU A 165 -13.88 -3.68 22.51
N LEU A 166 -13.99 -4.99 22.26
CA LEU A 166 -14.57 -5.52 21.02
C LEU A 166 -16.05 -5.18 20.88
N ARG A 167 -16.80 -5.21 21.98
CA ARG A 167 -18.21 -4.81 21.98
C ARG A 167 -18.33 -3.32 21.67
N ALA A 168 -17.51 -2.47 22.28
CA ALA A 168 -17.48 -1.05 21.98
C ALA A 168 -17.10 -0.80 20.51
N ALA A 169 -16.02 -1.42 20.02
CA ALA A 169 -15.58 -1.32 18.64
C ALA A 169 -16.65 -1.84 17.66
N GLY A 170 -17.32 -2.95 17.98
CA GLY A 170 -18.38 -3.54 17.18
C GLY A 170 -19.64 -2.67 17.13
N ILE A 171 -20.03 -2.06 18.25
CA ILE A 171 -21.12 -1.07 18.29
C ILE A 171 -20.77 0.14 17.44
N THR A 172 -19.57 0.71 17.61
CA THR A 172 -19.10 1.87 16.84
C THR A 172 -19.07 1.55 15.34
N LEU A 173 -18.53 0.39 14.96
CA LEU A 173 -18.47 -0.06 13.57
C LEU A 173 -19.87 -0.34 13.03
N GLY A 174 -20.77 -0.90 13.84
CA GLY A 174 -22.18 -1.09 13.50
C GLY A 174 -22.91 0.23 13.25
N ILE A 175 -22.67 1.26 14.07
CA ILE A 175 -23.21 2.62 13.86
C ILE A 175 -22.69 3.19 12.54
N PHE A 176 -21.38 3.12 12.29
CA PHE A 176 -20.81 3.59 11.02
C PHE A 176 -21.32 2.80 9.82
N ALA A 177 -21.47 1.48 9.94
CA ALA A 177 -22.02 0.64 8.89
C ALA A 177 -23.50 0.95 8.62
N LEU A 178 -24.28 1.26 9.67
CA LEU A 178 -25.67 1.69 9.54
C LEU A 178 -25.77 3.05 8.84
N ILE A 179 -24.95 4.03 9.25
CA ILE A 179 -24.87 5.33 8.58
C ILE A 179 -24.50 5.15 7.11
N TRP A 180 -23.48 4.32 6.83
CA TRP A 180 -23.07 4.00 5.47
C TRP A 180 -24.19 3.32 4.68
N LEU A 181 -24.91 2.36 5.27
CA LEU A 181 -26.02 1.69 4.61
C LEU A 181 -27.16 2.66 4.30
N ILE A 182 -27.50 3.55 5.24
CA ILE A 182 -28.49 4.61 5.03
C ILE A 182 -28.03 5.49 3.86
N ALA A 183 -26.78 5.97 3.87
CA ALA A 183 -26.21 6.78 2.79
C ALA A 183 -26.22 6.03 1.44
N ALA A 184 -25.88 4.74 1.43
CA ALA A 184 -25.86 3.90 0.23
C ALA A 184 -27.25 3.67 -0.37
N VAL A 185 -28.27 3.46 0.46
CA VAL A 185 -29.66 3.21 0.02
C VAL A 185 -30.37 4.50 -0.38
N THR A 186 -30.18 5.56 0.41
CA THR A 186 -30.83 6.86 0.16
C THR A 186 -30.09 7.70 -0.88
N GLY A 187 -28.83 7.37 -1.16
CA GLY A 187 -27.94 8.20 -1.96
C GLY A 187 -27.45 9.46 -1.25
N LEU A 188 -27.79 9.67 0.04
CA LEU A 188 -27.39 10.85 0.81
C LEU A 188 -25.85 10.95 0.87
N GLY A 189 -25.30 12.01 0.30
CA GLY A 189 -23.85 12.26 0.22
C GLY A 189 -23.10 11.41 -0.80
N ILE A 190 -23.79 10.63 -1.64
CA ILE A 190 -23.20 9.84 -2.74
C ILE A 190 -23.73 10.30 -4.09
N ILE A 191 -25.04 10.49 -4.22
CA ILE A 191 -25.64 11.06 -5.42
C ILE A 191 -25.41 12.56 -5.32
N ALA A 192 -24.48 13.05 -6.15
CA ALA A 192 -24.25 14.48 -6.24
C ALA A 192 -25.53 15.14 -6.78
N GLU A 193 -26.11 16.09 -6.05
CA GLU A 193 -27.11 16.95 -6.67
C GLU A 193 -26.43 17.77 -7.78
N PRO A 194 -27.16 18.15 -8.84
CA PRO A 194 -26.58 18.89 -9.96
C PRO A 194 -26.05 20.29 -9.59
N TYR A 195 -26.18 20.71 -8.34
CA TYR A 195 -25.66 21.97 -7.81
C TYR A 195 -24.24 21.75 -7.29
N PHE A 196 -23.33 22.71 -7.49
CA PHE A 196 -21.88 22.65 -7.27
C PHE A 196 -21.40 22.46 -5.81
N TRP A 197 -22.23 21.91 -4.93
CA TRP A 197 -21.99 21.76 -3.49
C TRP A 197 -21.29 20.45 -3.07
N ASP A 198 -21.11 19.47 -3.99
CA ASP A 198 -20.71 18.09 -3.67
C ASP A 198 -19.24 17.75 -3.96
N GLU A 199 -18.42 18.70 -4.41
CA GLU A 199 -16.99 18.44 -4.53
C GLU A 199 -16.40 18.28 -3.12
N ALA A 200 -16.11 17.03 -2.74
CA ALA A 200 -15.41 16.73 -1.49
C ALA A 200 -14.15 17.59 -1.39
N SER A 201 -14.16 18.58 -0.49
CA SER A 201 -13.14 19.63 -0.43
C SER A 201 -11.71 19.11 -0.23
N VAL A 202 -11.57 17.87 0.28
CA VAL A 202 -10.28 17.17 0.41
C VAL A 202 -10.45 15.68 0.08
N PRO A 203 -10.09 15.22 -1.14
CA PRO A 203 -10.03 13.78 -1.42
C PRO A 203 -8.94 13.14 -0.57
N LEU A 204 -9.29 12.07 0.15
CA LEU A 204 -8.33 11.30 0.94
C LEU A 204 -7.40 10.54 -0.03
N LEU A 205 -6.15 11.00 -0.14
CA LEU A 205 -5.17 10.41 -1.05
C LEU A 205 -4.62 9.12 -0.43
N ALA A 206 -4.46 8.06 -1.23
CA ALA A 206 -3.85 6.82 -0.75
C ALA A 206 -2.44 7.03 -0.16
N VAL A 207 -1.71 8.04 -0.64
CA VAL A 207 -0.41 8.46 -0.09
C VAL A 207 -0.57 8.93 1.36
N GLN A 208 -1.64 9.66 1.69
CA GLN A 208 -1.91 10.10 3.06
C GLN A 208 -2.13 8.90 3.98
N ILE A 209 -2.88 7.88 3.52
CA ILE A 209 -3.10 6.65 4.30
C ILE A 209 -1.76 5.98 4.63
N VAL A 210 -0.88 5.83 3.65
CA VAL A 210 0.46 5.22 3.85
C VAL A 210 1.29 6.03 4.82
N LEU A 211 1.32 7.36 4.68
CA LEU A 211 2.07 8.24 5.58
C LEU A 211 1.54 8.14 7.01
N CYS A 212 0.22 8.08 7.20
CA CYS A 212 -0.40 7.87 8.50
C CYS A 212 0.03 6.53 9.11
N VAL A 213 -0.07 5.43 8.35
CA VAL A 213 0.35 4.10 8.84
C VAL A 213 1.83 4.10 9.21
N LEU A 214 2.69 4.65 8.35
CA LEU A 214 4.12 4.74 8.60
C LEU A 214 4.43 5.58 9.85
N ALA A 215 3.79 6.74 9.99
CA ALA A 215 3.92 7.59 11.15
C ALA A 215 3.47 6.86 12.43
N THR A 216 2.33 6.16 12.41
CA THR A 216 1.84 5.38 13.55
C THR A 216 2.82 4.28 13.92
N VAL A 217 3.35 3.51 12.97
CA VAL A 217 4.32 2.44 13.25
C VAL A 217 5.63 3.00 13.79
N LEU A 218 6.12 4.12 13.26
CA LEU A 218 7.33 4.77 13.76
C LEU A 218 7.13 5.35 15.15
N LEU A 219 6.01 6.03 15.41
CA LEU A 219 5.67 6.53 16.73
C LEU A 219 5.50 5.39 17.72
N GLU A 220 4.80 4.32 17.37
CA GLU A 220 4.66 3.14 18.22
C GLU A 220 6.04 2.56 18.56
N ARG A 221 6.88 2.30 17.57
CA ARG A 221 8.18 1.65 17.81
C ARG A 221 9.19 2.52 18.55
N TRP A 222 9.23 3.83 18.28
CA TRP A 222 10.29 4.73 18.77
C TRP A 222 9.86 5.52 19.99
N VAL A 223 8.59 5.88 20.07
CA VAL A 223 8.03 6.69 21.14
C VAL A 223 7.38 5.74 22.16
N PHE A 224 6.30 5.05 21.79
CA PHE A 224 5.43 4.32 22.73
C PHE A 224 5.97 2.96 23.22
N SER A 225 6.71 2.23 22.39
CA SER A 225 7.31 0.92 22.72
C SER A 225 8.55 1.07 23.62
N SER A 226 9.03 2.29 23.84
CA SER A 226 10.14 2.52 24.74
C SER A 226 9.63 2.54 26.19
N ARG A 227 10.20 1.69 27.07
CA ARG A 227 10.06 1.79 28.54
C ARG A 227 10.42 3.18 29.11
N LYS A 228 10.88 4.11 28.26
CA LYS A 228 11.22 5.49 28.59
C LYS A 228 9.99 6.36 28.87
N LEU A 229 8.79 5.98 28.40
CA LEU A 229 7.54 6.69 28.69
C LEU A 229 6.83 6.21 29.96
N GLU A 230 7.09 4.97 30.38
CA GLU A 230 6.59 4.46 31.67
C GLU A 230 7.13 5.34 32.80
N GLY A 231 6.22 6.00 33.52
CA GLY A 231 6.55 6.90 34.64
C GLY A 231 6.88 8.35 34.27
N ARG A 232 6.72 8.77 32.99
CA ARG A 232 6.98 10.16 32.56
C ARG A 232 5.74 10.84 31.95
N PRO A 233 4.71 11.18 32.76
CA PRO A 233 3.44 11.72 32.25
C PRO A 233 3.60 13.02 31.45
N TYR A 234 4.56 13.88 31.83
CA TYR A 234 4.84 15.14 31.14
C TYR A 234 5.34 14.93 29.70
N LEU A 235 6.07 13.85 29.43
CA LEU A 235 6.56 13.56 28.07
C LEU A 235 5.40 13.15 27.16
N SER A 236 4.45 12.35 27.68
CA SER A 236 3.22 11.99 26.95
C SER A 236 2.36 13.21 26.64
N ILE A 237 2.20 14.13 27.60
CA ILE A 237 1.47 15.39 27.39
C ILE A 237 2.18 16.26 26.35
N LEU A 238 3.51 16.37 26.41
CA LEU A 238 4.29 17.12 25.42
C LEU A 238 4.13 16.53 24.01
N ILE A 239 4.18 15.21 23.86
CA ILE A 239 3.98 14.53 22.57
C ILE A 239 2.57 14.81 22.04
N PHE A 240 1.55 14.75 22.89
CA PHE A 240 0.17 15.09 22.52
C PHE A 240 0.08 16.53 21.99
N PHE A 241 0.58 17.51 22.74
CA PHE A 241 0.55 18.91 22.30
C PHE A 241 1.40 19.15 21.05
N ALA A 242 2.54 18.46 20.90
CA ALA A 242 3.36 18.56 19.70
C ALA A 242 2.63 18.02 18.47
N LEU A 243 1.95 16.87 18.58
CA LEU A 243 1.14 16.31 17.49
C LEU A 243 -0.06 17.21 17.17
N TRP A 244 -0.73 17.73 18.20
CA TRP A 244 -1.84 18.66 18.03
C TRP A 244 -1.40 19.95 17.34
N LEU A 245 -0.32 20.57 17.82
CA LEU A 245 0.21 21.82 17.25
C LEU A 245 0.70 21.59 15.81
N PHE A 246 1.34 20.46 15.55
CA PHE A 246 1.73 20.08 14.19
C PHE A 246 0.51 19.96 13.28
N ALA A 247 -0.54 19.25 13.70
CA ALA A 247 -1.77 19.14 12.93
C ALA A 247 -2.45 20.50 12.71
N PHE A 248 -2.50 21.34 13.76
CA PHE A 248 -3.02 22.71 13.70
C PHE A 248 -2.27 23.56 12.68
N LEU A 249 -0.93 23.56 12.72
CA LEU A 249 -0.10 24.31 11.78
C LEU A 249 -0.27 23.81 10.34
N LEU A 250 -0.38 22.49 10.16
CA LEU A 250 -0.60 21.87 8.86
C LEU A 250 -1.94 22.32 8.27
N TRP A 251 -3.00 22.34 9.08
CA TRP A 251 -4.30 22.91 8.71
C TRP A 251 -4.25 24.41 8.44
N TYR A 252 -3.56 25.18 9.29
CA TYR A 252 -3.46 26.64 9.14
C TYR A 252 -2.77 27.05 7.83
N VAL A 253 -1.75 26.31 7.40
CA VAL A 253 -0.99 26.61 6.18
C VAL A 253 -1.64 26.03 4.91
N THR A 254 -2.52 25.03 5.05
CA THR A 254 -3.17 24.41 3.88
C THR A 254 -4.25 25.36 3.33
N PRO A 255 -4.09 25.90 2.11
CA PRO A 255 -5.08 26.80 1.54
C PRO A 255 -6.39 26.04 1.28
N LEU A 256 -7.50 26.68 1.64
CA LEU A 256 -8.83 26.18 1.30
C LEU A 256 -8.96 26.09 -0.21
N LYS A 257 -9.55 24.99 -0.69
CA LYS A 257 -9.94 24.87 -2.08
C LYS A 257 -11.29 25.53 -2.29
N HIS A 258 -11.57 25.86 -3.55
CA HIS A 258 -12.90 26.26 -3.96
C HIS A 258 -13.92 25.23 -3.49
N SER A 259 -14.97 25.71 -2.85
CA SER A 259 -16.13 24.91 -2.46
C SER A 259 -17.34 25.84 -2.37
N TYR A 260 -18.54 25.28 -2.24
CA TYR A 260 -19.72 26.10 -2.01
C TYR A 260 -19.54 27.07 -0.83
N PHE A 261 -18.93 26.63 0.27
CA PHE A 261 -18.66 27.47 1.44
C PHE A 261 -17.42 28.39 1.28
N ALA A 262 -16.69 28.28 0.18
CA ALA A 262 -15.55 29.13 -0.15
C ALA A 262 -15.56 29.46 -1.66
N PRO A 263 -16.49 30.33 -2.12
CA PRO A 263 -16.94 30.44 -3.50
C PRO A 263 -15.92 31.16 -4.39
N GLY A 264 -14.97 31.87 -3.80
CA GLY A 264 -13.95 32.54 -4.58
C GLY A 264 -12.81 33.12 -3.74
N PRO A 265 -11.65 33.32 -4.37
CA PRO A 265 -10.56 34.05 -3.77
C PRO A 265 -10.99 35.50 -3.53
N ARG A 266 -10.84 35.99 -2.29
CA ARG A 266 -11.18 37.37 -1.94
C ARG A 266 -9.92 38.22 -1.75
N PRO A 267 -9.92 39.49 -2.18
CA PRO A 267 -8.86 40.42 -1.82
C PRO A 267 -8.75 40.57 -0.29
N PRO A 268 -7.58 40.94 0.25
CA PRO A 268 -6.40 41.45 -0.46
C PRO A 268 -5.41 40.38 -0.94
N ASN A 269 -5.47 39.17 -0.39
CA ASN A 269 -4.50 38.10 -0.65
C ASN A 269 -5.01 37.03 -1.64
N TYR A 270 -6.23 37.19 -2.17
CA TYR A 270 -6.84 36.29 -3.15
C TYR A 270 -6.86 34.83 -2.68
N LEU A 271 -7.16 34.62 -1.40
CA LEU A 271 -7.36 33.30 -0.81
C LEU A 271 -8.85 32.99 -0.64
N PHE A 272 -9.15 31.70 -0.62
CA PHE A 272 -10.48 31.17 -0.33
C PHE A 272 -10.74 31.28 1.17
N TYR A 273 -11.83 31.95 1.54
CA TYR A 273 -12.28 32.08 2.92
C TYR A 273 -13.64 31.43 3.09
N PRO A 274 -13.89 30.77 4.23
CA PRO A 274 -15.24 30.32 4.56
C PRO A 274 -16.16 31.54 4.59
N TYR A 275 -17.32 31.45 3.97
CA TYR A 275 -18.42 32.37 4.20
C TYR A 275 -19.63 31.58 4.71
N SER A 276 -20.27 32.13 5.74
CA SER A 276 -21.57 31.68 6.26
C SER A 276 -22.65 32.64 5.79
#